data_AF-A0A1C7FHP4-F1
#
_entry.id   AF-A0A1C7FHP4-F1
#
_cell.length_a   1.000
_cell.length_b   1.000
_cell.length_c   1.000
_cell.angle_alpha   90.00
_cell.angle_beta   90.00
_cell.angle_gamma   90.00
#
_symmetry.space_group_name_H-M   'P 1'
#
loop_
_entity.id
_entity.type
_entity.pdbx_description
1 polymer ?
#
loop_
_entity_poly.entity_id
_entity_poly.type
_entity_poly.pdbx_seq_one_letter_code
_entity_poly.pdbx_strand_id
1 'polypeptide(L)'
;MADNTVVSLHSPQDPLTELLRNGAKALIAQAVEAELQEMLAKHEELMADGKKAIVRNGFLPERTLQTGIGDVEIKIPKVRDRSGEGVKFNSNLIPPYLKKTKDITELIPWLYLKGISTGDMQPALASILGQDAKGLSANSVCRLKEQWGAEYDQWRKRDLSKRRYVYVWADGVYCHVRMDDKLCLLVVLGVDDTGRKEVLGVLDGYRESEASWTELLVQLKNQGLTIAPKLAIGDGALGFWKAVAKCWPTTDQQRCWVHKTANVLNKVPKSVQPKVKEALQDIWMAETKDDAYKAFDGFKKRFEVKYPKATECLVKDKAEMLAFYDYPAEHWLHIRTTNPIESMFATVRLRTNKTKNCGNRKTTLTMAYKLMLCAETKWRRLRGFALLADVINDVRFIDGMRKIEDTQLITARDLIHHF
;
A
#
# COMPACT_ATOMS: atom_id res chain seq x y z
N MET A 1 7.17 20.77 -46.75
CA MET A 1 7.89 21.41 -45.63
C MET A 1 7.29 20.85 -44.35
N ALA A 2 7.97 19.90 -43.73
CA ALA A 2 7.56 19.31 -42.47
C ALA A 2 8.54 19.84 -41.41
N ASP A 3 8.14 20.90 -40.71
CA ASP A 3 8.88 21.42 -39.56
C ASP A 3 8.68 20.46 -38.39
N ASN A 4 9.65 19.55 -38.24
CA ASN A 4 9.74 18.67 -37.09
C ASN A 4 10.59 19.39 -36.03
N THR A 5 9.92 20.09 -35.11
CA THR A 5 10.56 20.83 -34.02
C THR A 5 11.04 19.88 -32.92
N VAL A 6 11.97 18.98 -33.24
CA VAL A 6 12.70 18.19 -32.25
C VAL A 6 14.02 18.92 -31.99
N VAL A 7 14.06 19.71 -30.93
CA VAL A 7 15.33 20.28 -30.44
C VAL A 7 16.17 19.13 -29.88
N SER A 8 17.25 18.80 -30.57
CA SER A 8 18.30 17.92 -30.04
C SER A 8 18.95 18.63 -28.85
N LEU A 9 18.68 18.15 -27.64
CA LEU A 9 19.45 18.56 -26.48
C LEU A 9 20.86 17.97 -26.64
N HIS A 10 21.84 18.83 -26.93
CA HIS A 10 23.25 18.46 -26.84
C HIS A 10 23.49 17.81 -25.48
N SER A 11 24.03 16.58 -25.48
CA SER A 11 24.57 15.96 -24.28
C SER A 11 25.97 16.54 -24.10
N PRO A 12 26.20 17.47 -23.15
CA PRO A 12 27.57 17.86 -22.83
C PRO A 12 28.33 16.61 -22.40
N GLN A 13 29.58 16.48 -22.83
CA GLN A 13 30.51 15.57 -22.17
C GLN A 13 30.51 15.95 -20.68
N ASP A 14 30.31 14.96 -19.81
CA ASP A 14 30.36 15.12 -18.36
C ASP A 14 31.66 14.47 -17.86
N PRO A 15 32.75 15.25 -17.76
CA PRO A 15 34.07 14.71 -17.39
C PRO A 15 34.08 14.13 -15.98
N LEU A 16 33.20 14.63 -15.10
CA LEU A 16 33.07 14.11 -13.74
C LEU A 16 32.48 12.70 -13.78
N THR A 17 31.40 12.49 -14.53
CA THR A 17 30.79 11.16 -14.67
C THR A 17 31.74 10.18 -15.37
N GLU A 18 32.53 10.62 -16.35
CA GLU A 18 33.55 9.78 -16.98
C GLU A 18 34.66 9.37 -15.99
N LEU A 19 35.16 10.32 -15.19
CA LEU A 19 36.11 10.04 -14.11
C LEU A 19 35.55 9.02 -13.12
N LEU A 20 34.29 9.19 -12.70
CA LEU A 20 33.62 8.28 -11.77
C LEU A 20 33.45 6.87 -12.36
N ARG A 21 33.11 6.75 -13.65
CA ARG A 21 33.02 5.43 -14.32
C ARG A 21 34.36 4.72 -14.39
N ASN A 22 35.42 5.45 -14.71
CA ASN A 22 36.77 4.90 -14.75
C ASN A 22 37.23 4.47 -13.35
N GLY A 23 36.96 5.28 -12.33
CA GLY A 23 37.20 4.91 -10.92
C GLY A 23 36.41 3.67 -10.51
N ALA A 24 35.13 3.58 -10.87
CA ALA A 24 34.30 2.41 -10.58
C ALA A 24 34.81 1.15 -11.29
N LYS A 25 35.22 1.24 -12.56
CA LYS A 25 35.83 0.13 -13.32
C LYS A 25 37.07 -0.41 -12.60
N ALA A 26 37.95 0.49 -12.14
CA ALA A 26 39.16 0.12 -11.42
C ALA A 26 38.86 -0.53 -10.06
N LEU A 27 37.96 0.06 -9.28
CA LEU A 27 37.57 -0.46 -7.96
C LEU A 27 36.91 -1.84 -8.06
N ILE A 28 36.03 -2.03 -9.04
CA ILE A 28 35.39 -3.32 -9.30
C ILE A 28 36.44 -4.37 -9.68
N ALA A 29 37.37 -4.03 -10.57
CA ALA A 29 38.43 -4.94 -10.98
C ALA A 29 39.30 -5.36 -9.78
N GLN A 30 39.67 -4.41 -8.92
CA GLN A 30 40.42 -4.69 -7.69
C GLN A 30 39.65 -5.59 -6.72
N ALA A 31 38.36 -5.34 -6.51
CA ALA A 31 37.54 -6.13 -5.60
C ALA A 31 37.38 -7.59 -6.09
N VAL A 32 37.10 -7.78 -7.38
CA VAL A 32 36.99 -9.11 -7.98
C VAL A 32 38.33 -9.85 -7.99
N GLU A 33 39.44 -9.11 -8.19
CA GLU A 33 40.77 -9.69 -8.08
C GLU A 33 41.07 -10.15 -6.65
N ALA A 34 40.66 -9.39 -5.62
CA ALA A 34 40.78 -9.80 -4.23
C ALA A 34 39.98 -11.09 -3.93
N GLU A 35 38.74 -11.21 -4.44
CA GLU A 35 37.94 -12.45 -4.33
C GLU A 35 38.65 -13.64 -4.99
N LEU A 36 39.28 -13.43 -6.15
CA LEU A 36 40.05 -14.46 -6.84
C LEU A 36 41.26 -14.90 -6.00
N GLN A 37 42.01 -13.95 -5.43
CA GLN A 37 43.17 -14.27 -4.59
C GLN A 37 42.74 -15.08 -3.37
N GLU A 38 41.61 -14.72 -2.74
CA GLU A 38 41.06 -15.47 -1.61
C GLU A 38 40.68 -16.91 -2.02
N MET A 39 40.09 -17.10 -3.21
CA MET A 39 39.81 -18.43 -3.75
C MET A 39 41.09 -19.23 -4.02
N LEU A 40 42.09 -18.62 -4.65
CA LEU A 40 43.35 -19.29 -4.98
C LEU A 40 44.13 -19.68 -3.72
N ALA A 41 44.09 -18.85 -2.67
CA ALA A 41 44.68 -19.15 -1.37
C ALA A 41 44.04 -20.39 -0.71
N LYS A 42 42.72 -20.59 -0.89
CA LYS A 42 42.00 -21.78 -0.40
C LYS A 42 42.36 -23.06 -1.17
N HIS A 43 42.99 -22.94 -2.35
CA HIS A 43 43.37 -24.05 -3.21
C HIS A 43 44.88 -24.07 -3.49
N GLU A 44 45.69 -23.76 -2.46
CA GLU A 44 47.15 -23.76 -2.56
C GLU A 44 47.78 -25.16 -2.64
N GLU A 45 47.01 -26.21 -2.36
CA GLU A 45 47.47 -27.59 -2.41
C GLU A 45 48.03 -27.97 -3.80
N LEU A 46 49.21 -28.60 -3.76
CA LEU A 46 49.90 -29.09 -4.95
C LEU A 46 49.40 -30.49 -5.29
N MET A 47 49.13 -30.71 -6.57
CA MET A 47 48.86 -32.05 -7.10
C MET A 47 50.12 -32.92 -7.01
N ALA A 48 49.95 -34.24 -7.22
CA ALA A 48 51.06 -35.21 -7.19
C ALA A 48 52.21 -34.90 -8.17
N ASP A 49 51.98 -34.05 -9.19
CA ASP A 49 52.99 -33.58 -10.13
C ASP A 49 53.69 -32.27 -9.72
N GLY A 50 53.45 -31.79 -8.49
CA GLY A 50 54.02 -30.57 -7.92
C GLY A 50 53.39 -29.27 -8.45
N LYS A 51 52.31 -29.34 -9.25
CA LYS A 51 51.61 -28.15 -9.78
C LYS A 51 50.37 -27.82 -8.96
N LYS A 52 50.03 -26.53 -8.89
CA LYS A 52 48.76 -26.08 -8.28
C LYS A 52 47.57 -26.67 -9.03
N ALA A 53 46.59 -27.18 -8.28
CA ALA A 53 45.35 -27.74 -8.82
C ALA A 53 44.51 -26.69 -9.57
N ILE A 54 44.45 -25.47 -9.03
CA ILE A 54 43.70 -24.36 -9.63
C ILE A 54 44.66 -23.24 -10.00
N VAL A 55 44.60 -22.79 -11.25
CA VAL A 55 45.45 -21.71 -11.75
C VAL A 55 44.63 -20.65 -12.48
N ARG A 56 45.06 -19.39 -12.39
CA ARG A 56 44.50 -18.31 -13.20
C ARG A 56 44.70 -18.63 -14.69
N ASN A 57 43.67 -18.38 -15.49
CA ASN A 57 43.66 -18.62 -16.93
C ASN A 57 42.93 -17.50 -17.68
N GLY A 58 43.46 -16.28 -17.54
CA GLY A 58 42.96 -15.09 -18.21
C GLY A 58 41.65 -14.57 -17.63
N PHE A 59 40.80 -14.03 -18.50
CA PHE A 59 39.52 -13.42 -18.17
C PHE A 59 38.41 -14.02 -19.03
N LEU A 60 37.17 -13.95 -18.53
CA LEU A 60 35.98 -14.11 -19.35
C LEU A 60 35.85 -12.94 -20.34
N PRO A 61 35.07 -13.11 -21.43
CA PRO A 61 34.75 -12.02 -22.34
C PRO A 61 34.27 -10.79 -21.56
N GLU A 62 34.74 -9.62 -21.98
CA GLU A 62 34.30 -8.35 -21.41
C GLU A 62 32.79 -8.22 -21.58
N ARG A 63 32.14 -7.73 -20.53
CA ARG A 63 30.70 -7.45 -20.56
C ARG A 63 30.41 -6.14 -19.86
N THR A 64 29.26 -5.57 -20.19
CA THR A 64 28.81 -4.31 -19.60
C THR A 64 27.92 -4.59 -18.39
N LEU A 65 28.17 -3.86 -17.30
CA LEU A 65 27.34 -3.78 -16.11
C LEU A 65 26.69 -2.39 -16.06
N GLN A 66 25.37 -2.33 -16.10
CA GLN A 66 24.64 -1.06 -15.99
C GLN A 66 24.59 -0.63 -14.51
N THR A 67 25.11 0.56 -14.20
CA THR A 67 25.18 1.14 -12.84
C THR A 67 24.51 2.52 -12.79
N GLY A 68 24.32 3.09 -11.58
CA GLY A 68 23.69 4.40 -11.42
C GLY A 68 24.45 5.56 -12.07
N ILE A 69 25.74 5.37 -12.36
CA ILE A 69 26.60 6.33 -13.06
C ILE A 69 26.73 6.02 -14.57
N GLY A 70 25.94 5.06 -15.07
CA GLY A 70 25.97 4.58 -16.44
C GLY A 70 26.59 3.19 -16.60
N ASP A 71 26.88 2.82 -17.84
CA ASP A 71 27.46 1.54 -18.20
C ASP A 71 28.95 1.46 -17.82
N VAL A 72 29.32 0.39 -17.12
CA VAL A 72 30.70 0.09 -16.70
C VAL A 72 31.12 -1.23 -17.31
N GLU A 73 32.21 -1.22 -18.08
CA GLU A 73 32.80 -2.43 -18.64
C GLU A 73 33.56 -3.22 -17.59
N ILE A 74 33.31 -4.52 -17.51
CA ILE A 74 33.91 -5.41 -16.52
C ILE A 74 34.55 -6.63 -17.18
N LYS A 75 35.71 -7.02 -16.65
CA LYS A 75 36.41 -8.26 -16.99
C LYS A 75 36.53 -9.11 -15.73
N ILE A 76 35.90 -10.28 -15.74
CA ILE A 76 35.95 -11.21 -14.61
C ILE A 76 37.06 -12.22 -14.87
N PRO A 77 38.00 -12.42 -13.93
CA PRO A 77 39.07 -13.38 -14.10
C PRO A 77 38.50 -14.80 -14.18
N LYS A 78 39.22 -15.67 -14.88
CA LYS A 78 38.85 -17.07 -15.05
C LYS A 78 39.94 -17.95 -14.46
N VAL A 79 39.54 -19.04 -13.84
CA VAL A 79 40.45 -20.11 -13.41
C VAL A 79 40.35 -21.30 -14.34
N ARG A 80 41.45 -22.05 -14.44
CA ARG A 80 41.50 -23.38 -15.02
C ARG A 80 41.71 -24.37 -13.89
N ASP A 81 40.75 -25.26 -13.76
CA ASP A 81 40.87 -26.44 -12.92
C ASP A 81 41.70 -27.52 -13.66
N ARG A 82 42.70 -28.07 -12.96
CA ARG A 82 43.54 -29.19 -13.40
C ARG A 82 43.29 -30.46 -12.58
N SER A 83 42.59 -30.40 -11.45
CA SER A 83 42.24 -31.58 -10.64
C SER A 83 41.12 -32.41 -11.28
N GLY A 84 40.26 -31.76 -12.07
CA GLY A 84 39.13 -32.42 -12.75
C GLY A 84 37.83 -32.40 -11.95
N GLU A 85 37.78 -31.66 -10.84
CA GLU A 85 36.61 -31.53 -9.96
C GLU A 85 35.56 -30.52 -10.47
N GLY A 86 35.89 -29.79 -11.54
CA GLY A 86 34.99 -28.84 -12.19
C GLY A 86 34.93 -27.48 -11.50
N VAL A 87 35.95 -27.11 -10.72
CA VAL A 87 35.97 -25.88 -9.92
C VAL A 87 36.02 -24.64 -10.81
N LYS A 88 35.13 -23.68 -10.54
CA LYS A 88 35.01 -22.42 -11.30
C LYS A 88 34.99 -21.23 -10.34
N PHE A 89 35.66 -20.16 -10.74
CA PHE A 89 35.54 -18.88 -10.04
C PHE A 89 34.21 -18.23 -10.40
N ASN A 90 33.40 -17.97 -9.38
CA ASN A 90 32.19 -17.16 -9.46
C ASN A 90 32.34 -16.03 -8.46
N SER A 91 32.40 -14.79 -8.95
CA SER A 91 32.48 -13.61 -8.08
C SER A 91 31.19 -13.46 -7.27
N ASN A 92 31.33 -13.17 -5.98
CA ASN A 92 30.20 -12.89 -5.09
C ASN A 92 29.66 -11.47 -5.36
N LEU A 93 30.57 -10.51 -5.57
CA LEU A 93 30.22 -9.15 -5.95
C LEU A 93 29.54 -9.06 -7.31
N ILE A 94 30.04 -9.81 -8.31
CA ILE A 94 29.50 -9.82 -9.67
C ILE A 94 29.21 -11.25 -10.14
N PRO A 95 28.06 -11.82 -9.73
CA PRO A 95 27.66 -13.15 -10.15
C PRO A 95 27.54 -13.30 -11.68
N PRO A 96 27.61 -14.54 -12.19
CA PRO A 96 27.32 -14.83 -13.58
C PRO A 96 25.96 -14.22 -13.99
N TYR A 97 25.90 -13.67 -15.21
CA TYR A 97 24.70 -13.04 -15.80
C TYR A 97 24.14 -11.79 -15.09
N LEU A 98 24.78 -11.27 -14.04
CA LEU A 98 24.44 -9.93 -13.52
C LEU A 98 24.67 -8.89 -14.61
N LYS A 99 23.61 -8.19 -15.03
CA LYS A 99 23.65 -7.15 -16.07
C LYS A 99 23.44 -5.74 -15.51
N LYS A 100 22.87 -5.61 -14.30
CA LYS A 100 22.47 -4.34 -13.69
C LYS A 100 22.63 -4.37 -12.19
N THR A 101 22.88 -3.21 -11.59
CA THR A 101 22.81 -3.07 -10.13
C THR A 101 21.37 -3.18 -9.62
N LYS A 102 21.24 -3.48 -8.32
CA LYS A 102 19.95 -3.60 -7.65
C LYS A 102 19.15 -2.29 -7.71
N ASP A 103 19.81 -1.15 -7.48
CA ASP A 103 19.16 0.17 -7.45
C ASP A 103 18.45 0.52 -8.77
N ILE A 104 19.06 0.21 -9.91
CA ILE A 104 18.41 0.41 -11.23
C ILE A 104 17.21 -0.50 -11.38
N THR A 105 17.33 -1.75 -10.92
CA THR A 105 16.24 -2.72 -10.97
C THR A 105 15.06 -2.27 -10.09
N GLU A 106 15.33 -1.64 -8.94
CA GLU A 106 14.32 -1.09 -8.04
C GLU A 106 13.69 0.22 -8.54
N LEU A 107 14.43 1.02 -9.31
CA LEU A 107 13.92 2.26 -9.90
C LEU A 107 12.78 2.02 -10.90
N ILE A 108 12.84 0.93 -11.67
CA ILE A 108 11.82 0.59 -12.69
C ILE A 108 10.41 0.46 -12.07
N PRO A 109 10.19 -0.34 -11.00
CA PRO A 109 8.95 -0.33 -10.22
C PRO A 109 8.47 1.06 -9.89
N TRP A 110 9.34 1.92 -9.37
CA TRP A 110 8.98 3.27 -8.96
C TRP A 110 8.52 4.13 -10.13
N LEU A 111 9.26 4.14 -11.25
CA LEU A 111 8.87 4.89 -12.44
C LEU A 111 7.53 4.39 -13.01
N TYR A 112 7.33 3.06 -13.03
CA TYR A 112 6.07 2.47 -13.46
C TYR A 112 4.91 2.89 -12.54
N LEU A 113 5.09 2.84 -11.23
CA LEU A 113 4.07 3.23 -10.25
C LEU A 113 3.79 4.74 -10.30
N LYS A 114 4.79 5.58 -10.64
CA LYS A 114 4.67 7.04 -10.73
C LYS A 114 4.02 7.58 -11.99
N GLY A 115 3.69 6.71 -12.94
CA GLY A 115 2.89 7.10 -14.09
C GLY A 115 3.60 7.01 -15.43
N ILE A 116 4.89 6.68 -15.46
CA ILE A 116 5.64 6.61 -16.71
C ILE A 116 5.12 5.42 -17.52
N SER A 117 4.79 5.66 -18.79
CA SER A 117 4.30 4.61 -19.67
C SER A 117 5.44 3.65 -20.02
N THR A 118 5.13 2.41 -20.42
CA THR A 118 6.18 1.46 -20.83
C THR A 118 7.02 1.98 -22.00
N GLY A 119 6.42 2.77 -22.91
CA GLY A 119 7.15 3.40 -24.03
C GLY A 119 8.03 4.57 -23.59
N ASP A 120 7.60 5.32 -22.57
CA ASP A 120 8.31 6.51 -22.08
C ASP A 120 9.37 6.18 -21.02
N MET A 121 9.48 4.91 -20.57
CA MET A 121 10.50 4.50 -19.61
C MET A 121 11.91 4.70 -20.13
N GLN A 122 12.17 4.35 -21.39
CA GLN A 122 13.49 4.48 -21.98
C GLN A 122 13.90 5.96 -22.11
N PRO A 123 13.07 6.87 -22.65
CA PRO A 123 13.34 8.31 -22.60
C PRO A 123 13.55 8.87 -21.19
N ALA A 124 12.73 8.48 -20.21
CA ALA A 124 12.82 9.00 -18.84
C ALA A 124 14.10 8.56 -18.10
N LEU A 125 14.66 7.41 -18.48
CA LEU A 125 15.88 6.87 -17.88
C LEU A 125 17.13 7.28 -18.65
N ALA A 126 17.01 7.56 -19.95
CA ALA A 126 18.12 8.05 -20.76
C ALA A 126 18.67 9.39 -20.27
N SER A 127 17.84 10.23 -19.65
CA SER A 127 18.27 11.49 -19.04
C SER A 127 19.12 11.32 -17.76
N ILE A 128 19.04 10.16 -17.10
CA ILE A 128 19.75 9.86 -15.86
C ILE A 128 20.94 8.92 -16.11
N LEU A 129 20.75 7.90 -16.94
CA LEU A 129 21.70 6.81 -17.17
C LEU A 129 22.48 6.93 -18.50
N GLY A 130 22.16 7.95 -19.32
CA GLY A 130 22.75 8.17 -20.65
C GLY A 130 21.91 7.56 -21.79
N GLN A 131 22.12 8.07 -23.02
CA GLN A 131 21.37 7.65 -24.21
C GLN A 131 21.55 6.16 -24.57
N ASP A 132 22.67 5.57 -24.14
CA ASP A 132 23.00 4.16 -24.36
C ASP A 132 22.45 3.21 -23.30
N ALA A 133 21.60 3.67 -22.37
CA ALA A 133 20.97 2.85 -21.34
C ALA A 133 20.05 1.76 -21.93
N LYS A 134 20.66 0.70 -22.46
CA LYS A 134 20.01 -0.45 -23.07
C LYS A 134 19.49 -1.39 -21.97
N GLY A 135 18.32 -2.00 -22.20
CA GLY A 135 17.81 -3.08 -21.35
C GLY A 135 16.65 -2.70 -20.41
N LEU A 136 16.00 -1.56 -20.60
CA LEU A 136 14.75 -1.19 -19.91
C LEU A 136 13.56 -1.38 -20.87
N SER A 137 13.58 -2.49 -21.60
CA SER A 137 12.59 -2.84 -22.60
C SER A 137 11.24 -3.20 -21.97
N ALA A 138 10.18 -3.20 -22.79
CA ALA A 138 8.86 -3.69 -22.40
C ALA A 138 8.90 -5.05 -21.67
N ASN A 139 9.87 -5.91 -21.99
CA ASN A 139 10.07 -7.21 -21.35
C ASN A 139 10.44 -7.11 -19.86
N SER A 140 11.18 -6.08 -19.44
CA SER A 140 11.48 -5.85 -18.02
C SER A 140 10.22 -5.46 -17.24
N VAL A 141 9.31 -4.70 -17.87
CA VAL A 141 8.00 -4.38 -17.29
C VAL A 141 7.08 -5.60 -17.25
N CYS A 142 7.12 -6.48 -18.24
CA CYS A 142 6.37 -7.74 -18.20
C CYS A 142 6.81 -8.62 -17.04
N ARG A 143 8.12 -8.86 -16.87
CA ARG A 143 8.66 -9.60 -15.72
C ARG A 143 8.29 -8.98 -14.37
N LEU A 144 8.33 -7.65 -14.29
CA LEU A 144 7.91 -6.93 -13.09
C LEU A 144 6.43 -7.20 -12.74
N LYS A 145 5.55 -7.22 -13.73
CA LYS A 145 4.12 -7.52 -13.52
C LYS A 145 3.90 -8.96 -13.05
N GLU A 146 4.66 -9.91 -13.61
CA GLU A 146 4.65 -11.32 -13.17
C GLU A 146 5.09 -11.45 -11.71
N GLN A 147 6.20 -10.79 -11.35
CA GLN A 147 6.69 -10.72 -9.99
C GLN A 147 5.64 -10.15 -9.03
N TRP A 148 5.00 -9.04 -9.37
CA TRP A 148 3.93 -8.48 -8.54
C TRP A 148 2.71 -9.39 -8.42
N GLY A 149 2.43 -10.19 -9.45
CA GLY A 149 1.44 -11.26 -9.38
C GLY A 149 1.78 -12.28 -8.31
N ALA A 150 2.99 -12.83 -8.35
CA ALA A 150 3.46 -13.80 -7.36
C ALA A 150 3.48 -13.21 -5.94
N GLU A 151 3.96 -11.97 -5.79
CA GLU A 151 3.98 -11.27 -4.50
C GLU A 151 2.57 -10.99 -3.96
N TYR A 152 1.61 -10.65 -4.82
CA TYR A 152 0.21 -10.52 -4.43
C TYR A 152 -0.36 -11.87 -3.98
N ASP A 153 -0.10 -12.94 -4.73
CA ASP A 153 -0.57 -14.30 -4.41
C ASP A 153 0.00 -14.83 -3.09
N GLN A 154 1.23 -14.43 -2.74
CA GLN A 154 1.83 -14.71 -1.43
C GLN A 154 1.26 -13.81 -0.34
N TRP A 155 1.15 -12.50 -0.59
CA TRP A 155 0.65 -11.52 0.37
C TRP A 155 -0.80 -11.80 0.79
N ARG A 156 -1.63 -12.30 -0.13
CA ARG A 156 -3.00 -12.72 0.16
C ARG A 156 -3.10 -14.06 0.90
N LYS A 157 -1.99 -14.69 1.26
CA LYS A 157 -1.91 -15.89 2.10
C LYS A 157 -1.12 -15.65 3.38
N ARG A 158 -0.74 -14.39 3.64
CA ARG A 158 0.06 -14.04 4.82
C ARG A 158 -0.74 -14.25 6.10
N ASP A 159 0.01 -14.52 7.17
CA ASP A 159 -0.53 -14.65 8.51
C ASP A 159 -0.79 -13.28 9.15
N LEU A 160 -2.02 -13.07 9.62
CA LEU A 160 -2.51 -11.89 10.32
C LEU A 160 -2.71 -12.14 11.83
N SER A 161 -2.49 -13.37 12.31
CA SER A 161 -2.76 -13.77 13.71
C SER A 161 -1.89 -13.05 14.74
N LYS A 162 -0.73 -12.53 14.32
CA LYS A 162 0.23 -11.84 15.19
C LYS A 162 -0.23 -10.48 15.68
N ARG A 163 -1.34 -9.95 15.16
CA ARG A 163 -1.84 -8.61 15.49
C ARG A 163 -3.33 -8.65 15.76
N ARG A 164 -3.75 -7.82 16.71
CA ARG A 164 -5.16 -7.59 16.98
C ARG A 164 -5.61 -6.33 16.26
N TYR A 165 -6.50 -6.47 15.28
CA TYR A 165 -7.09 -5.32 14.59
C TYR A 165 -8.33 -4.84 15.33
N VAL A 166 -8.31 -3.56 15.73
CA VAL A 166 -9.38 -2.95 16.54
C VAL A 166 -10.44 -2.33 15.64
N TYR A 167 -10.03 -1.64 14.57
CA TYR A 167 -10.91 -1.00 13.61
C TYR A 167 -10.59 -1.45 12.19
N VAL A 168 -11.63 -1.52 11.35
CA VAL A 168 -11.48 -1.78 9.92
C VAL A 168 -12.25 -0.75 9.09
N TRP A 169 -11.65 -0.32 8.00
CA TRP A 169 -12.28 0.49 6.96
C TRP A 169 -12.44 -0.35 5.71
N ALA A 170 -13.59 -0.25 5.05
CA ALA A 170 -13.83 -0.93 3.80
C ALA A 170 -14.40 0.03 2.76
N ASP A 171 -13.90 -0.07 1.54
CA ASP A 171 -14.37 0.72 0.41
C ASP A 171 -14.04 0.04 -0.93
N GLY A 172 -14.81 0.38 -1.96
CA GLY A 172 -14.66 -0.09 -3.33
C GLY A 172 -14.01 0.97 -4.23
N VAL A 173 -13.04 0.58 -5.05
CA VAL A 173 -12.48 1.44 -6.09
C VAL A 173 -12.67 0.84 -7.47
N TYR A 174 -13.39 1.59 -8.32
CA TYR A 174 -13.59 1.22 -9.72
C TYR A 174 -12.39 1.64 -10.56
N CYS A 175 -11.78 0.68 -11.23
CA CYS A 175 -10.70 0.86 -12.19
C CYS A 175 -11.19 0.48 -13.58
N HIS A 176 -10.85 1.27 -14.58
CA HIS A 176 -11.12 0.92 -15.98
C HIS A 176 -10.04 -0.04 -16.49
N VAL A 177 -10.46 -1.14 -17.11
CA VAL A 177 -9.58 -2.18 -17.65
C VAL A 177 -9.71 -2.20 -19.18
N ARG A 178 -8.65 -2.58 -19.88
CA ARG A 178 -8.66 -2.69 -21.34
C ARG A 178 -9.50 -3.91 -21.75
N MET A 179 -10.47 -3.72 -22.66
CA MET A 179 -11.30 -4.77 -23.28
C MET A 179 -12.23 -5.55 -22.32
N ASP A 180 -12.48 -5.02 -21.12
CA ASP A 180 -13.37 -5.64 -20.12
C ASP A 180 -14.24 -4.56 -19.45
N ASP A 181 -15.26 -4.98 -18.69
CA ASP A 181 -16.08 -4.10 -17.86
C ASP A 181 -15.25 -3.44 -16.73
N LYS A 182 -15.83 -2.43 -16.07
CA LYS A 182 -15.20 -1.77 -14.92
C LYS A 182 -14.81 -2.79 -13.85
N LEU A 183 -13.53 -2.83 -13.50
CA LEU A 183 -13.02 -3.64 -12.40
C LEU A 183 -13.35 -2.98 -11.07
N CYS A 184 -14.06 -3.70 -10.20
CA CYS A 184 -14.34 -3.27 -8.84
C CYS A 184 -13.30 -3.90 -7.89
N LEU A 185 -12.40 -3.09 -7.35
CA LEU A 185 -11.48 -3.54 -6.31
C LEU A 185 -12.09 -3.28 -4.94
N LEU A 186 -12.32 -4.34 -4.18
CA LEU A 186 -12.76 -4.27 -2.80
C LEU A 186 -11.53 -4.23 -1.90
N VAL A 187 -11.47 -3.26 -1.00
CA VAL A 187 -10.30 -3.05 -0.15
C VAL A 187 -10.73 -2.95 1.30
N VAL A 188 -9.97 -3.65 2.16
CA VAL A 188 -10.10 -3.56 3.62
C VAL A 188 -8.79 -3.06 4.20
N LEU A 189 -8.86 -1.99 4.99
CA LEU A 189 -7.77 -1.42 5.77
C LEU A 189 -8.05 -1.70 7.25
N GLY A 190 -7.02 -2.05 8.01
CA GLY A 190 -7.11 -2.29 9.45
C GLY A 190 -6.23 -1.35 10.25
N VAL A 191 -6.60 -1.12 11.50
CA VAL A 191 -5.72 -0.53 12.53
C VAL A 191 -5.47 -1.58 13.60
N ASP A 192 -4.20 -1.87 13.85
CA ASP A 192 -3.79 -2.77 14.94
C ASP A 192 -3.84 -2.08 16.31
N ASP A 193 -3.64 -2.86 17.36
CA ASP A 193 -3.59 -2.46 18.77
C ASP A 193 -2.51 -1.42 19.09
N THR A 194 -1.49 -1.27 18.23
CA THR A 194 -0.46 -0.22 18.33
C THR A 194 -0.83 1.08 17.60
N GLY A 195 -2.01 1.10 16.96
CA GLY A 195 -2.49 2.21 16.15
C GLY A 195 -1.88 2.25 14.74
N ARG A 196 -1.13 1.23 14.31
CA ARG A 196 -0.58 1.17 12.95
C ARG A 196 -1.69 0.79 11.98
N LYS A 197 -1.77 1.55 10.89
CA LYS A 197 -2.67 1.28 9.77
C LYS A 197 -1.98 0.34 8.79
N GLU A 198 -2.70 -0.64 8.28
CA GLU A 198 -2.24 -1.50 7.20
C GLU A 198 -3.37 -1.92 6.26
N VAL A 199 -3.01 -2.24 5.02
CA VAL A 199 -3.95 -2.82 4.07
C VAL A 199 -4.11 -4.30 4.41
N LEU A 200 -5.30 -4.73 4.84
CA LEU A 200 -5.57 -6.13 5.19
C LEU A 200 -5.78 -6.96 3.93
N GLY A 201 -6.63 -6.49 3.03
CA GLY A 201 -7.05 -7.24 1.86
C GLY A 201 -7.41 -6.35 0.68
N VAL A 202 -7.12 -6.86 -0.52
CA VAL A 202 -7.54 -6.32 -1.81
C VAL A 202 -8.07 -7.50 -2.61
N LEU A 203 -9.27 -7.37 -3.18
CA LEU A 203 -9.90 -8.42 -3.99
C LEU A 203 -10.57 -7.80 -5.21
N ASP A 204 -10.49 -8.47 -6.36
CA ASP A 204 -11.21 -8.07 -7.56
C ASP A 204 -12.65 -8.59 -7.57
N GLY A 205 -13.53 -7.88 -6.87
CA GLY A 205 -14.96 -8.14 -6.92
C GLY A 205 -15.55 -7.95 -8.33
N TYR A 206 -16.57 -8.73 -8.67
CA TYR A 206 -17.40 -8.44 -9.84
C TYR A 206 -18.21 -7.14 -9.64
N ARG A 207 -18.66 -6.92 -8.40
CA ARG A 207 -19.35 -5.74 -7.89
C ARG A 207 -19.24 -5.72 -6.36
N GLU A 208 -19.71 -4.67 -5.71
CA GLU A 208 -19.84 -4.57 -4.24
C GLU A 208 -21.00 -5.44 -3.70
N SER A 209 -21.01 -6.71 -4.07
CA SER A 209 -22.01 -7.69 -3.61
C SER A 209 -21.64 -8.30 -2.26
N GLU A 210 -22.66 -8.79 -1.55
CA GLU A 210 -22.45 -9.56 -0.32
C GLU A 210 -21.52 -10.75 -0.52
N ALA A 211 -21.62 -11.46 -1.66
CA ALA A 211 -20.76 -12.60 -1.97
C ALA A 211 -19.28 -12.19 -2.07
N SER A 212 -18.97 -11.14 -2.83
CA SER A 212 -17.60 -10.65 -3.00
C SER A 212 -17.00 -10.09 -1.70
N TRP A 213 -17.80 -9.39 -0.88
CA TRP A 213 -17.35 -8.95 0.44
C TRP A 213 -17.16 -10.13 1.40
N THR A 214 -18.07 -11.11 1.40
CA THR A 214 -17.95 -12.31 2.23
C THR A 214 -16.70 -13.10 1.88
N GLU A 215 -16.38 -13.25 0.59
CA GLU A 215 -15.15 -13.89 0.12
C GLU A 215 -13.91 -13.21 0.74
N LEU A 216 -13.84 -11.88 0.66
CA LEU A 216 -12.73 -11.12 1.23
C LEU A 216 -12.66 -11.27 2.76
N LEU A 217 -13.77 -11.12 3.48
CA LEU A 217 -13.78 -11.22 4.95
C LEU A 217 -13.45 -12.64 5.43
N VAL A 218 -13.94 -13.68 4.75
CA VAL A 218 -13.59 -15.08 5.04
C VAL A 218 -12.12 -15.33 4.75
N GLN A 219 -11.56 -14.77 3.67
CA GLN A 219 -10.12 -14.84 3.40
C GLN A 219 -9.31 -14.24 4.56
N LEU A 220 -9.69 -13.05 5.07
CA LEU A 220 -9.01 -12.42 6.20
C LEU A 220 -9.09 -13.25 7.49
N LYS A 221 -10.23 -13.90 7.74
CA LYS A 221 -10.37 -14.84 8.86
C LYS A 221 -9.44 -16.03 8.73
N ASN A 222 -9.38 -16.65 7.54
CA ASN A 222 -8.51 -17.78 7.26
C ASN A 222 -7.02 -17.42 7.34
N GLN A 223 -6.68 -16.15 7.12
CA GLN A 223 -5.34 -15.62 7.35
C GLN A 223 -5.00 -15.40 8.83
N GLY A 224 -5.94 -15.59 9.76
CA GLY A 224 -5.70 -15.45 11.21
C GLY A 224 -6.38 -14.26 11.87
N LEU A 225 -7.18 -13.47 11.15
CA LEU A 225 -8.03 -12.41 11.72
C LEU A 225 -9.29 -13.04 12.36
N THR A 226 -9.09 -13.84 13.40
CA THR A 226 -10.15 -14.59 14.09
C THR A 226 -10.96 -13.72 15.03
N ILE A 227 -10.31 -12.77 15.70
CA ILE A 227 -10.94 -11.81 16.60
C ILE A 227 -11.60 -10.72 15.76
N ALA A 228 -12.93 -10.58 15.89
CA ALA A 228 -13.68 -9.53 15.22
C ALA A 228 -13.17 -8.13 15.63
N PRO A 229 -12.99 -7.21 14.66
CA PRO A 229 -12.77 -5.79 14.97
C PRO A 229 -13.93 -5.24 15.80
N LYS A 230 -13.67 -4.23 16.64
CA LYS A 230 -14.73 -3.57 17.42
C LYS A 230 -15.64 -2.71 16.53
N LEU A 231 -15.04 -1.99 15.58
CA LEU A 231 -15.77 -1.10 14.66
C LEU A 231 -15.39 -1.36 13.20
N ALA A 232 -16.39 -1.49 12.34
CA ALA A 232 -16.25 -1.44 10.89
C ALA A 232 -16.78 -0.11 10.34
N ILE A 233 -15.97 0.56 9.51
CA ILE A 233 -16.27 1.85 8.90
C ILE A 233 -16.38 1.67 7.38
N GLY A 234 -17.46 2.15 6.77
CA GLY A 234 -17.65 2.04 5.32
C GLY A 234 -18.75 2.94 4.77
N ASP A 235 -18.94 2.90 3.45
CA ASP A 235 -20.07 3.57 2.79
C ASP A 235 -21.40 2.81 2.99
N GLY A 236 -22.50 3.34 2.44
CA GLY A 236 -23.85 2.80 2.34
C GLY A 236 -24.00 1.42 1.68
N ALA A 237 -22.96 0.88 1.03
CA ALA A 237 -23.04 -0.32 0.19
C ALA A 237 -23.55 -1.55 0.95
N LEU A 238 -24.78 -1.97 0.68
CA LEU A 238 -25.48 -3.03 1.43
C LEU A 238 -24.72 -4.37 1.45
N GLY A 239 -23.95 -4.69 0.41
CA GLY A 239 -23.19 -5.94 0.34
C GLY A 239 -22.14 -6.07 1.45
N PHE A 240 -21.43 -4.99 1.76
CA PHE A 240 -20.40 -5.00 2.80
C PHE A 240 -21.02 -5.29 4.18
N TRP A 241 -22.09 -4.61 4.53
CA TRP A 241 -22.70 -4.73 5.86
C TRP A 241 -23.39 -6.06 6.11
N LYS A 242 -23.96 -6.68 5.06
CA LYS A 242 -24.43 -8.06 5.15
C LYS A 242 -23.28 -9.04 5.40
N ALA A 243 -22.16 -8.84 4.70
CA ALA A 243 -20.96 -9.65 4.92
C ALA A 243 -20.38 -9.45 6.33
N VAL A 244 -20.35 -8.22 6.85
CA VAL A 244 -19.94 -7.91 8.24
C VAL A 244 -20.88 -8.59 9.23
N ALA A 245 -22.20 -8.47 9.09
CA ALA A 245 -23.15 -9.13 9.99
C ALA A 245 -22.98 -10.67 10.01
N LYS A 246 -22.62 -11.25 8.86
CA LYS A 246 -22.35 -12.70 8.73
C LYS A 246 -21.00 -13.12 9.31
N CYS A 247 -19.95 -12.34 9.06
CA CYS A 247 -18.58 -12.71 9.44
C CYS A 247 -18.22 -12.22 10.84
N TRP A 248 -18.61 -11.02 11.22
CA TRP A 248 -18.30 -10.39 12.50
C TRP A 248 -19.57 -9.80 13.13
N PRO A 249 -20.46 -10.66 13.68
CA PRO A 249 -21.77 -10.23 14.18
C PRO A 249 -21.71 -9.29 15.37
N THR A 250 -20.59 -9.27 16.11
CA THR A 250 -20.37 -8.39 17.26
C THR A 250 -19.66 -7.07 16.90
N THR A 251 -19.34 -6.85 15.62
CA THR A 251 -18.67 -5.62 15.18
C THR A 251 -19.69 -4.52 14.96
N ASP A 252 -19.47 -3.38 15.60
CA ASP A 252 -20.29 -2.20 15.41
C ASP A 252 -20.12 -1.64 13.99
N GLN A 253 -21.16 -0.97 13.52
CA GLN A 253 -21.21 -0.43 12.17
C GLN A 253 -21.18 1.10 12.20
N GLN A 254 -20.18 1.68 11.54
CA GLN A 254 -20.07 3.12 11.36
C GLN A 254 -20.17 3.51 9.88
N ARG A 255 -21.20 4.29 9.53
CA ARG A 255 -21.35 4.83 8.18
C ARG A 255 -20.50 6.09 8.00
N CYS A 256 -19.86 6.21 6.84
CA CYS A 256 -19.08 7.39 6.51
C CYS A 256 -19.96 8.64 6.33
N TRP A 257 -19.67 9.69 7.09
CA TRP A 257 -20.36 10.97 6.98
C TRP A 257 -20.11 11.70 5.66
N VAL A 258 -18.93 11.53 5.04
CA VAL A 258 -18.60 12.17 3.75
C VAL A 258 -19.48 11.61 2.64
N HIS A 259 -19.52 10.28 2.49
CA HIS A 259 -20.36 9.63 1.50
C HIS A 259 -21.85 9.85 1.79
N LYS A 260 -22.26 9.81 3.05
CA LYS A 260 -23.64 10.14 3.42
C LYS A 260 -24.03 11.54 3.00
N THR A 261 -23.18 12.52 3.28
CA THR A 261 -23.40 13.91 2.91
C THR A 261 -23.58 14.02 1.40
N ALA A 262 -22.70 13.40 0.61
CA ALA A 262 -22.85 13.37 -0.85
C ALA A 262 -24.18 12.75 -1.29
N ASN A 263 -24.58 11.62 -0.70
CA ASN A 263 -25.85 10.94 -0.99
C ASN A 263 -27.08 11.78 -0.67
N VAL A 264 -27.06 12.55 0.42
CA VAL A 264 -28.13 13.47 0.79
C VAL A 264 -28.15 14.68 -0.16
N LEU A 265 -27.00 15.26 -0.47
CA LEU A 265 -26.88 16.42 -1.36
C LEU A 265 -27.34 16.11 -2.80
N ASN A 266 -27.14 14.87 -3.27
CA ASN A 266 -27.63 14.42 -4.58
C ASN A 266 -29.16 14.38 -4.68
N LYS A 267 -29.88 14.44 -3.55
CA LYS A 267 -31.35 14.41 -3.49
C LYS A 267 -31.97 15.80 -3.33
N VAL A 268 -31.16 16.86 -3.39
CA VAL A 268 -31.62 18.26 -3.32
C VAL A 268 -31.03 19.10 -4.46
N PRO A 269 -31.71 20.19 -4.88
CA PRO A 269 -31.16 21.10 -5.88
C PRO A 269 -29.85 21.77 -5.42
N LYS A 270 -28.93 22.03 -6.36
CA LYS A 270 -27.61 22.66 -6.10
C LYS A 270 -27.71 23.97 -5.32
N SER A 271 -28.75 24.78 -5.54
CA SER A 271 -28.96 26.06 -4.86
C SER A 271 -29.17 25.94 -3.35
N VAL A 272 -29.64 24.79 -2.86
CA VAL A 272 -29.93 24.56 -1.43
C VAL A 272 -28.87 23.70 -0.75
N GLN A 273 -27.99 23.05 -1.54
CA GLN A 273 -26.90 22.21 -1.03
C GLN A 273 -26.02 22.87 0.04
N PRO A 274 -25.63 24.16 -0.04
CA PRO A 274 -24.84 24.80 1.02
C PRO A 274 -25.53 24.76 2.39
N LYS A 275 -26.83 25.10 2.43
CA LYS A 275 -27.63 25.11 3.68
C LYS A 275 -27.87 23.70 4.23
N VAL A 276 -28.05 22.72 3.34
CA VAL A 276 -28.20 21.31 3.73
C VAL A 276 -26.89 20.76 4.27
N LYS A 277 -25.76 21.12 3.66
CA LYS A 277 -24.42 20.69 4.10
C LYS A 277 -24.08 21.24 5.48
N GLU A 278 -24.37 22.52 5.74
CA GLU A 278 -24.23 23.14 7.06
C GLU A 278 -25.06 22.40 8.11
N ALA A 279 -26.34 22.18 7.84
CA ALA A 279 -27.22 21.46 8.77
C ALA A 279 -26.79 19.99 8.99
N LEU A 280 -26.20 19.33 8.00
CA LEU A 280 -25.60 18.01 8.19
C LEU A 280 -24.35 18.08 9.07
N GLN A 281 -23.53 19.12 8.91
CA GLN A 281 -22.33 19.34 9.72
C GLN A 281 -22.67 19.55 11.19
N ASP A 282 -23.72 20.30 11.49
CA ASP A 282 -24.21 20.52 12.87
C ASP A 282 -24.50 19.20 13.60
N ILE A 283 -24.91 18.16 12.87
CA ILE A 283 -25.23 16.85 13.46
C ILE A 283 -23.96 16.12 13.90
N TRP A 284 -23.01 15.92 12.99
CA TRP A 284 -21.87 15.05 13.27
C TRP A 284 -20.71 15.77 13.95
N MET A 285 -20.73 17.11 13.99
CA MET A 285 -19.84 17.92 14.79
C MET A 285 -20.40 18.27 16.18
N ALA A 286 -21.61 17.84 16.52
CA ALA A 286 -22.15 18.01 17.86
C ALA A 286 -21.19 17.44 18.93
N GLU A 287 -21.24 18.01 20.13
CA GLU A 287 -20.38 17.59 21.24
C GLU A 287 -20.84 16.24 21.83
N THR A 288 -22.15 16.01 21.84
CA THR A 288 -22.78 14.81 22.42
C THR A 288 -23.68 14.12 21.40
N LYS A 289 -23.91 12.82 21.62
CA LYS A 289 -24.86 12.00 20.83
C LYS A 289 -26.28 12.52 20.94
N ASP A 290 -26.66 13.03 22.11
CA ASP A 290 -27.99 13.63 22.34
C ASP A 290 -28.18 14.94 21.56
N ASP A 291 -27.17 15.79 21.53
CA ASP A 291 -27.23 17.02 20.72
C ASP A 291 -27.21 16.72 19.22
N ALA A 292 -26.46 15.69 18.80
CA ALA A 292 -26.55 15.18 17.43
C ALA A 292 -27.98 14.73 17.10
N TYR A 293 -28.68 14.05 18.02
CA TYR A 293 -30.07 13.66 17.82
C TYR A 293 -31.03 14.84 17.73
N LYS A 294 -30.85 15.88 18.56
CA LYS A 294 -31.62 17.13 18.44
C LYS A 294 -31.38 17.80 17.08
N ALA A 295 -30.13 17.83 16.62
CA ALA A 295 -29.77 18.37 15.31
C ALA A 295 -30.40 17.56 14.16
N PHE A 296 -30.47 16.22 14.26
CA PHE A 296 -31.21 15.37 13.31
C PHE A 296 -32.69 15.77 13.22
N ASP A 297 -33.34 15.99 14.36
CA ASP A 297 -34.76 16.35 14.39
C ASP A 297 -34.98 17.76 13.85
N GLY A 298 -34.05 18.68 14.11
CA GLY A 298 -34.00 20.01 13.49
C GLY A 298 -33.86 19.94 11.96
N PHE A 299 -32.95 19.09 11.46
CA PHE A 299 -32.78 18.85 10.03
C PHE A 299 -34.09 18.34 9.40
N LYS A 300 -34.72 17.34 10.03
CA LYS A 300 -35.99 16.76 9.58
C LYS A 300 -37.07 17.84 9.47
N LYS A 301 -37.31 18.61 10.54
CA LYS A 301 -38.30 19.70 10.55
C LYS A 301 -38.07 20.74 9.45
N ARG A 302 -36.81 21.07 9.18
CA ARG A 302 -36.44 22.11 8.20
C ARG A 302 -36.59 21.65 6.75
N PHE A 303 -36.30 20.39 6.44
CA PHE A 303 -36.15 19.92 5.07
C PHE A 303 -37.15 18.84 4.63
N GLU A 304 -37.83 18.13 5.54
CA GLU A 304 -38.69 16.99 5.21
C GLU A 304 -39.81 17.35 4.23
N VAL A 305 -40.51 18.46 4.46
CA VAL A 305 -41.65 18.88 3.63
C VAL A 305 -41.25 19.14 2.18
N LYS A 306 -40.08 19.76 1.96
CA LYS A 306 -39.61 20.12 0.60
C LYS A 306 -38.73 19.05 -0.03
N TYR A 307 -38.02 18.27 0.79
CA TYR A 307 -37.01 17.30 0.37
C TYR A 307 -37.14 15.98 1.16
N PRO A 308 -38.29 15.27 1.03
CA PRO A 308 -38.55 14.06 1.82
C PRO A 308 -37.53 12.96 1.53
N LYS A 309 -37.12 12.80 0.26
CA LYS A 309 -36.11 11.81 -0.16
C LYS A 309 -34.73 12.04 0.49
N ALA A 310 -34.33 13.31 0.67
CA ALA A 310 -33.06 13.65 1.29
C ALA A 310 -33.09 13.35 2.79
N THR A 311 -34.23 13.61 3.43
CA THR A 311 -34.46 13.33 4.85
C THR A 311 -34.56 11.84 5.14
N GLU A 312 -35.33 11.09 4.36
CA GLU A 312 -35.41 9.62 4.45
C GLU A 312 -34.03 8.99 4.24
N CYS A 313 -33.27 9.51 3.26
CA CYS A 313 -31.89 9.09 3.05
C CYS A 313 -31.11 9.22 4.33
N LEU A 314 -31.15 10.38 4.99
CA LEU A 314 -30.40 10.64 6.21
C LEU A 314 -30.86 9.76 7.37
N VAL A 315 -32.16 9.71 7.65
CA VAL A 315 -32.75 9.02 8.82
C VAL A 315 -32.52 7.51 8.80
N LYS A 316 -32.48 6.89 7.61
CA LYS A 316 -32.32 5.42 7.48
C LYS A 316 -31.10 4.86 8.22
N ASP A 317 -29.99 5.60 8.26
CA ASP A 317 -28.72 5.13 8.84
C ASP A 317 -28.36 5.92 10.12
N LYS A 318 -29.38 6.45 10.84
CA LYS A 318 -29.19 7.37 11.98
C LYS A 318 -28.30 6.80 13.08
N ALA A 319 -28.52 5.52 13.46
CA ALA A 319 -27.76 4.88 14.52
C ALA A 319 -26.31 4.59 14.09
N GLU A 320 -26.15 4.01 12.91
CA GLU A 320 -24.84 3.62 12.37
C GLU A 320 -23.98 4.83 11.99
N MET A 321 -24.57 6.01 11.79
CA MET A 321 -23.78 7.24 11.59
C MET A 321 -23.24 7.82 12.90
N LEU A 322 -23.82 7.49 14.04
CA LEU A 322 -23.48 8.03 15.35
C LEU A 322 -22.79 7.02 16.27
N ALA A 323 -22.46 5.82 15.76
CA ALA A 323 -21.77 4.78 16.53
C ALA A 323 -20.42 5.28 17.08
N PHE A 324 -19.74 6.20 16.39
CA PHE A 324 -18.47 6.76 16.83
C PHE A 324 -18.53 7.42 18.22
N TYR A 325 -19.68 7.90 18.70
CA TYR A 325 -19.81 8.50 20.04
C TYR A 325 -19.55 7.48 21.16
N ASP A 326 -19.72 6.19 20.86
CA ASP A 326 -19.46 5.08 21.79
C ASP A 326 -17.97 4.65 21.78
N TYR A 327 -17.11 5.44 21.13
CA TYR A 327 -15.66 5.25 21.01
C TYR A 327 -14.90 6.52 21.41
N PRO A 328 -13.59 6.43 21.77
CA PRO A 328 -12.81 7.58 22.23
C PRO A 328 -12.88 8.81 21.33
N ALA A 329 -13.05 10.00 21.94
CA ALA A 329 -13.16 11.26 21.20
C ALA A 329 -11.95 11.55 20.30
N GLU A 330 -10.74 11.13 20.73
CA GLU A 330 -9.52 11.26 19.95
C GLU A 330 -9.54 10.47 18.63
N HIS A 331 -10.35 9.41 18.57
CA HIS A 331 -10.47 8.55 17.39
C HIS A 331 -11.46 9.09 16.36
N TRP A 332 -12.39 9.96 16.79
CA TRP A 332 -13.52 10.45 15.98
C TRP A 332 -13.12 11.00 14.62
N LEU A 333 -12.01 11.75 14.55
CA LEU A 333 -11.46 12.29 13.31
C LEU A 333 -11.22 11.19 12.25
N HIS A 334 -10.87 9.98 12.67
CA HIS A 334 -10.57 8.86 11.80
C HIS A 334 -11.77 7.95 11.55
N ILE A 335 -12.61 7.72 12.56
CA ILE A 335 -13.69 6.72 12.47
C ILE A 335 -15.01 7.29 11.93
N ARG A 336 -15.23 8.61 11.97
CA ARG A 336 -16.41 9.25 11.34
C ARG A 336 -16.42 9.15 9.80
N THR A 337 -15.27 8.87 9.18
CA THR A 337 -15.09 8.92 7.72
C THR A 337 -14.27 7.76 7.18
N THR A 338 -14.38 7.52 5.87
CA THR A 338 -13.52 6.60 5.10
C THR A 338 -12.27 7.28 4.52
N ASN A 339 -11.93 8.49 4.99
CA ASN A 339 -10.74 9.20 4.52
C ASN A 339 -9.42 8.39 4.61
N PRO A 340 -9.17 7.55 5.65
CA PRO A 340 -7.97 6.72 5.68
C PRO A 340 -7.80 5.85 4.43
N ILE A 341 -8.87 5.20 3.96
CA ILE A 341 -8.84 4.30 2.80
C ILE A 341 -8.93 5.08 1.47
N GLU A 342 -9.73 6.15 1.41
CA GLU A 342 -9.86 7.01 0.22
C GLU A 342 -8.54 7.72 -0.15
N SER A 343 -7.76 8.16 0.85
CA SER A 343 -6.48 8.84 0.62
C SER A 343 -5.50 7.97 -0.19
N MET A 344 -5.56 6.66 -0.01
CA MET A 344 -4.76 5.69 -0.74
C MET A 344 -5.28 5.48 -2.16
N PHE A 345 -6.61 5.50 -2.36
CA PHE A 345 -7.21 5.41 -3.69
C PHE A 345 -6.84 6.58 -4.59
N ALA A 346 -6.53 7.76 -4.05
CA ALA A 346 -6.02 8.89 -4.85
C ALA A 346 -4.76 8.52 -5.64
N THR A 347 -3.86 7.73 -5.05
CA THR A 347 -2.64 7.25 -5.71
C THR A 347 -2.96 6.27 -6.84
N VAL A 348 -3.91 5.36 -6.61
CA VAL A 348 -4.37 4.39 -7.61
C VAL A 348 -5.04 5.11 -8.78
N ARG A 349 -5.97 6.03 -8.50
CA ARG A 349 -6.70 6.84 -9.50
C ARG A 349 -5.77 7.72 -10.32
N LEU A 350 -4.79 8.37 -9.69
CA LEU A 350 -3.79 9.19 -10.37
C LEU A 350 -3.02 8.36 -11.40
N ARG A 351 -2.63 7.13 -11.03
CA ARG A 351 -1.94 6.23 -11.95
C ARG A 351 -2.85 5.79 -13.08
N THR A 352 -4.02 5.24 -12.78
CA THR A 352 -4.94 4.70 -13.82
C THR A 352 -5.30 5.76 -14.86
N ASN A 353 -5.52 7.01 -14.42
CA ASN A 353 -5.80 8.14 -15.32
C ASN A 353 -4.63 8.44 -16.26
N LYS A 354 -3.38 8.47 -15.75
CA LYS A 354 -2.18 8.74 -16.57
C LYS A 354 -1.90 7.65 -17.60
N THR A 355 -2.11 6.38 -17.27
CA THR A 355 -1.83 5.26 -18.19
C THR A 355 -2.90 5.03 -19.25
N LYS A 356 -3.97 5.86 -19.28
CA LYS A 356 -5.14 5.65 -20.15
C LYS A 356 -5.64 4.20 -20.15
N ASN A 357 -5.64 3.55 -18.97
CA ASN A 357 -6.24 2.22 -18.77
C ASN A 357 -5.55 1.06 -19.52
N CYS A 358 -4.23 1.10 -19.68
CA CYS A 358 -3.45 0.10 -20.43
C CYS A 358 -3.09 -1.19 -19.63
N GLY A 359 -4.10 -1.88 -19.07
CA GLY A 359 -3.89 -3.12 -18.31
C GLY A 359 -5.03 -4.12 -18.44
N ASN A 360 -4.73 -5.42 -18.27
CA ASN A 360 -5.74 -6.46 -18.03
C ASN A 360 -6.13 -6.50 -16.54
N ARG A 361 -7.14 -7.30 -16.19
CA ARG A 361 -7.68 -7.40 -14.83
C ARG A 361 -6.60 -7.71 -13.77
N LYS A 362 -5.82 -8.77 -14.00
CA LYS A 362 -4.73 -9.19 -13.09
C LYS A 362 -3.66 -8.11 -12.91
N THR A 363 -3.21 -7.48 -13.99
CA THR A 363 -2.19 -6.41 -13.94
C THR A 363 -2.72 -5.20 -13.17
N THR A 364 -3.99 -4.85 -13.35
CA THR A 364 -4.60 -3.70 -12.68
C THR A 364 -4.70 -3.96 -11.18
N LEU A 365 -5.12 -5.17 -10.78
CA LEU A 365 -5.16 -5.62 -9.39
C LEU A 365 -3.79 -5.58 -8.73
N THR A 366 -2.77 -6.20 -9.34
CA THR A 366 -1.42 -6.28 -8.75
C THR A 366 -0.74 -4.92 -8.67
N MET A 367 -0.96 -4.06 -9.67
CA MET A 367 -0.50 -2.67 -9.64
C MET A 367 -1.19 -1.88 -8.53
N ALA A 368 -2.52 -1.98 -8.40
CA ALA A 368 -3.27 -1.30 -7.35
C ALA A 368 -2.79 -1.74 -5.96
N TYR A 369 -2.66 -3.05 -5.74
CA TYR A 369 -2.04 -3.62 -4.54
C TYR A 369 -0.67 -2.99 -4.22
N LYS A 370 0.23 -2.88 -5.20
CA LYS A 370 1.54 -2.27 -4.98
C LYS A 370 1.47 -0.79 -4.63
N LEU A 371 0.63 -0.02 -5.32
CA LEU A 371 0.42 1.39 -5.00
C LEU A 371 -0.14 1.57 -3.59
N MET A 372 -1.03 0.68 -3.16
CA MET A 372 -1.61 0.67 -1.82
C MET A 372 -0.54 0.40 -0.75
N LEU A 373 0.32 -0.61 -0.94
CA LEU A 373 1.45 -0.84 -0.03
C LEU A 373 2.43 0.34 0.02
N CYS A 374 2.70 0.99 -1.12
CA CYS A 374 3.53 2.20 -1.13
C CYS A 374 2.88 3.34 -0.34
N ALA A 375 1.55 3.49 -0.40
CA ALA A 375 0.82 4.49 0.38
C ALA A 375 0.85 4.18 1.87
N GLU A 376 0.75 2.89 2.26
CA GLU A 376 0.79 2.44 3.65
C GLU A 376 2.04 2.95 4.39
N THR A 377 3.20 2.96 3.74
CA THR A 377 4.46 3.40 4.38
C THR A 377 4.46 4.86 4.85
N LYS A 378 3.53 5.68 4.34
CA LYS A 378 3.39 7.10 4.69
C LYS A 378 2.31 7.37 5.71
N TRP A 379 1.55 6.35 6.10
CA TRP A 379 0.45 6.53 7.04
C TRP A 379 0.97 6.82 8.45
N ARG A 380 0.40 7.87 9.04
CA ARG A 380 0.53 8.12 10.47
C ARG A 380 -0.34 7.14 11.23
N ARG A 381 0.10 6.80 12.45
CA ARG A 381 -0.72 6.03 13.40
C ARG A 381 -2.06 6.71 13.67
N LEU A 382 -3.01 5.95 14.20
CA LEU A 382 -4.27 6.47 14.70
C LEU A 382 -4.00 7.50 15.80
N ARG A 383 -4.65 8.66 15.76
CA ARG A 383 -4.61 9.62 16.87
C ARG A 383 -5.26 8.98 18.11
N GLY A 384 -4.69 9.18 19.28
CA GLY A 384 -5.20 8.59 20.52
C GLY A 384 -4.96 7.08 20.65
N PHE A 385 -4.04 6.48 19.88
CA PHE A 385 -3.83 5.02 19.84
C PHE A 385 -3.61 4.35 21.21
N ALA A 386 -3.17 5.09 22.25
CA ALA A 386 -3.08 4.57 23.61
C ALA A 386 -4.44 4.08 24.16
N LEU A 387 -5.55 4.69 23.73
CA LEU A 387 -6.91 4.34 24.12
C LEU A 387 -7.43 3.09 23.41
N LEU A 388 -6.70 2.55 22.43
CA LEU A 388 -7.07 1.28 21.79
C LEU A 388 -7.06 0.13 22.79
N ALA A 389 -6.21 0.16 23.81
CA ALA A 389 -6.21 -0.84 24.89
C ALA A 389 -7.54 -0.85 25.65
N ASP A 390 -8.12 0.33 25.92
CA ASP A 390 -9.42 0.44 26.58
C ASP A 390 -10.54 -0.13 25.71
N VAL A 391 -10.53 0.20 24.42
CA VAL A 391 -11.49 -0.31 23.42
C VAL A 391 -11.37 -1.83 23.28
N ILE A 392 -10.15 -2.36 23.35
CA ILE A 392 -9.85 -3.78 23.34
C ILE A 392 -10.44 -4.48 24.58
N ASN A 393 -10.37 -3.82 25.73
CA ASN A 393 -10.84 -4.32 27.03
C ASN A 393 -12.31 -3.98 27.31
N ASP A 394 -13.07 -3.55 26.30
CA ASP A 394 -14.50 -3.25 26.41
C ASP A 394 -14.85 -2.17 27.43
N VAL A 395 -13.92 -1.23 27.68
CA VAL A 395 -14.20 -0.03 28.48
C VAL A 395 -15.27 0.78 27.77
N ARG A 396 -16.34 1.13 28.49
CA ARG A 396 -17.45 1.87 27.94
C ARG A 396 -17.08 3.35 27.76
N PHE A 397 -17.32 3.87 26.57
CA PHE A 397 -17.25 5.30 26.29
C PHE A 397 -18.65 5.89 26.14
N ILE A 398 -18.86 7.09 26.68
CA ILE A 398 -20.07 7.89 26.48
C ILE A 398 -19.59 9.24 25.98
N ASP A 399 -20.04 9.62 24.79
CA ASP A 399 -19.60 10.84 24.10
C ASP A 399 -18.06 10.95 24.04
N GLY A 400 -17.42 9.81 23.81
CA GLY A 400 -15.98 9.70 23.66
C GLY A 400 -15.14 9.84 24.93
N MET A 401 -15.79 9.96 26.08
CA MET A 401 -15.17 9.96 27.41
C MET A 401 -15.31 8.59 28.07
N ARG A 402 -14.26 8.12 28.76
CA ARG A 402 -14.30 6.88 29.53
C ARG A 402 -15.38 7.01 30.61
N LYS A 403 -16.29 6.03 30.69
CA LYS A 403 -17.15 5.89 31.85
C LYS A 403 -16.32 5.25 32.96
N ILE A 404 -15.94 6.05 33.96
CA ILE A 404 -15.35 5.51 35.19
C ILE A 404 -16.49 4.77 35.91
N GLU A 405 -16.38 3.44 36.02
CA GLU A 405 -17.26 2.71 36.93
C GLU A 405 -16.82 3.06 38.37
N ASP A 406 -17.78 3.41 39.23
CA ASP A 406 -17.58 3.78 40.65
C ASP A 406 -16.95 2.66 41.53
N THR A 407 -16.43 1.60 40.93
CA THR A 407 -15.93 0.39 41.59
C THR A 407 -14.51 0.54 42.15
N GLN A 408 -14.02 1.76 42.36
CA GLN A 408 -12.76 2.05 43.09
C GLN A 408 -12.90 3.07 44.22
N LEU A 409 -14.13 3.48 44.60
CA LEU A 409 -14.36 4.37 45.76
C LEU A 409 -14.70 3.63 47.07
N ILE A 410 -14.76 2.29 47.07
CA ILE A 410 -15.13 1.52 48.26
C ILE A 410 -13.91 1.18 49.16
N THR A 411 -12.68 1.16 48.65
CA THR A 411 -11.51 0.79 49.49
C THR A 411 -10.96 1.92 50.37
N ALA A 412 -11.50 3.14 50.32
CA ALA A 412 -11.07 4.24 51.20
C ALA A 412 -12.10 4.61 52.29
N ARG A 413 -13.37 4.19 52.16
CA ARG A 413 -14.42 4.49 53.15
C ARG A 413 -14.52 3.45 54.27
N ASP A 414 -14.14 2.20 54.00
CA ASP A 414 -14.16 1.14 55.02
C ASP A 414 -12.93 1.13 55.96
N LEU A 415 -11.94 2.00 55.70
CA LEU A 415 -10.78 2.19 56.60
C LEU A 415 -10.97 3.30 57.65
N ILE A 416 -12.11 4.02 57.64
CA ILE A 416 -12.37 5.12 58.59
C ILE A 416 -13.24 4.67 59.78
N HIS A 417 -13.76 3.43 59.78
CA HIS A 417 -14.56 2.90 60.88
C HIS A 417 -13.81 1.98 61.86
N HIS A 418 -12.47 1.92 61.81
CA HIS A 418 -11.64 1.14 62.74
C HIS A 418 -10.47 1.95 63.31
N PHE A 419 -10.72 3.17 63.77
CA PHE A 419 -9.87 3.87 64.75
C PHE A 419 -10.72 4.67 65.74
#